data_AF-A0A449GDC8-F1
#
_entry.id   AF-A0A449GDC8-F1
#
_cell.length_a   1.000
_cell.length_b   1.000
_cell.length_c   1.000
_cell.angle_alpha   90.00
_cell.angle_beta   90.00
_cell.angle_gamma   90.00
#
_symmetry.space_group_name_H-M   'P 1'
#
loop_
_entity.id
_entity.type
_entity.pdbx_description
1 polymer ?
#
loop_
_entity_poly.entity_id
_entity_poly.type
_entity_poly.pdbx_seq_one_letter_code
_entity_poly.pdbx_strand_id
1 'polypeptide(L)'
;MNNVGVVITEAHRAENELGTELLRVADRQLTDHEVHHLAGDLARWSHQHVRALAVTGRRFGLDLDPEPEHDSALRAAVRQMGSELLGRHHTAALLLLRDLRRIHVLAAGVSVDWELLAQAAQAMRDSDLLALTQRCHPQTLRQMRWANAKLKESAPQIVVTG
;
A
#
# COMPACT_ATOMS: atom_id res chain seq x y z
N MET A 1 -24.63 -11.57 -3.76
CA MET A 1 -23.40 -11.15 -3.05
C MET A 1 -23.80 -10.21 -1.93
N ASN A 2 -23.41 -10.48 -0.67
CA ASN A 2 -23.73 -9.60 0.46
C ASN A 2 -22.93 -8.28 0.32
N ASN A 3 -23.49 -7.14 0.73
CA ASN A 3 -22.83 -5.82 0.66
C ASN A 3 -21.48 -5.80 1.38
N VAL A 4 -21.35 -6.53 2.50
CA VAL A 4 -20.07 -6.68 3.21
C VAL A 4 -19.03 -7.41 2.34
N GLY A 5 -19.48 -8.39 1.56
CA GLY A 5 -18.60 -9.10 0.63
C GLY A 5 -18.03 -8.17 -0.46
N VAL A 6 -18.83 -7.21 -0.94
CA VAL A 6 -18.35 -6.19 -1.90
C VAL A 6 -17.21 -5.37 -1.29
N VAL A 7 -17.40 -4.90 -0.05
CA VAL A 7 -16.37 -4.09 0.65
C VAL A 7 -15.11 -4.92 0.93
N ILE A 8 -15.23 -6.19 1.30
CA ILE A 8 -14.07 -7.08 1.50
C ILE A 8 -13.29 -7.26 0.20
N THR A 9 -13.97 -7.45 -0.94
CA THR A 9 -13.33 -7.57 -2.25
C THR A 9 -12.60 -6.29 -2.64
N GLU A 10 -13.22 -5.11 -2.46
CA GLU A 10 -12.55 -3.83 -2.75
C GLU A 10 -11.35 -3.59 -1.83
N ALA A 11 -11.49 -3.85 -0.53
CA ALA A 11 -10.38 -3.75 0.43
C ALA A 11 -9.22 -4.67 0.03
N HIS A 12 -9.51 -5.91 -0.38
CA HIS A 12 -8.50 -6.88 -0.81
C HIS A 12 -7.76 -6.42 -2.07
N ARG A 13 -8.49 -5.92 -3.07
CA ARG A 13 -7.90 -5.35 -4.28
C ARG A 13 -7.05 -4.12 -3.97
N ALA A 14 -7.55 -3.20 -3.14
CA ALA A 14 -6.85 -1.97 -2.79
C ALA A 14 -5.59 -2.22 -1.95
N GLU A 15 -5.61 -3.22 -1.04
CA GLU A 15 -4.42 -3.64 -0.29
C GLU A 15 -3.35 -4.27 -1.20
N ASN A 16 -3.73 -5.06 -2.21
CA ASN A 16 -2.80 -5.56 -3.21
C ASN A 16 -2.14 -4.42 -4.01
N GLU A 17 -2.94 -3.44 -4.44
CA GLU A 17 -2.43 -2.27 -5.16
C GLU A 17 -1.48 -1.44 -4.27
N LEU A 18 -1.85 -1.21 -3.00
CA LEU A 18 -1.01 -0.50 -2.04
C LEU A 18 0.32 -1.24 -1.76
N GLY A 19 0.26 -2.54 -1.52
CA GLY A 19 1.44 -3.39 -1.31
C GLY A 19 2.39 -3.35 -2.51
N THR A 20 1.83 -3.43 -3.72
CA THR A 20 2.60 -3.31 -4.96
C THR A 20 3.31 -1.96 -5.04
N GLU A 21 2.61 -0.84 -4.87
CA GLU A 21 3.23 0.49 -4.96
C GLU A 21 4.32 0.72 -3.91
N LEU A 22 4.13 0.20 -2.69
CA LEU A 22 5.15 0.27 -1.64
C LEU A 22 6.43 -0.51 -2.04
N LEU A 23 6.28 -1.71 -2.62
CA LEU A 23 7.43 -2.45 -3.14
C LEU A 23 8.11 -1.75 -4.32
N ARG A 24 7.33 -1.10 -5.21
CA ARG A 24 7.91 -0.32 -6.32
C ARG A 24 8.78 0.82 -5.81
N VAL A 25 8.35 1.52 -4.76
CA VAL A 25 9.15 2.57 -4.13
C VAL A 25 10.39 1.99 -3.45
N ALA A 26 10.26 0.87 -2.73
CA ALA A 26 11.38 0.20 -2.11
C ALA A 26 12.47 -0.17 -3.14
N ASP A 27 12.08 -0.79 -4.27
CA ASP A 27 13.00 -1.23 -5.32
C ASP A 27 13.69 -0.07 -6.05
N ARG A 28 13.05 1.10 -6.14
CA ARG A 28 13.63 2.29 -6.80
C ARG A 28 14.60 3.05 -5.91
N GLN A 29 14.48 2.91 -4.59
CA GLN A 29 15.25 3.67 -3.60
C GLN A 29 16.39 2.85 -2.97
N LEU A 30 17.02 1.94 -3.72
CA LEU A 30 18.10 1.07 -3.21
C LEU A 30 19.29 1.83 -2.60
N THR A 31 19.52 3.07 -3.03
CA THR A 31 20.59 3.94 -2.50
C THR A 31 20.17 4.72 -1.25
N ASP A 32 18.87 4.85 -0.99
CA ASP A 32 18.31 5.37 0.25
C ASP A 32 17.81 4.18 1.08
N HIS A 33 18.73 3.61 1.87
CA HIS A 33 18.47 2.40 2.64
C HIS A 33 17.32 2.56 3.63
N GLU A 34 17.07 3.76 4.16
CA GLU A 34 15.95 4.00 5.08
C GLU A 34 14.62 3.84 4.33
N VAL A 35 14.46 4.51 3.19
CA VAL A 35 13.24 4.42 2.38
C VAL A 35 13.04 3.01 1.84
N HIS A 36 14.11 2.36 1.37
CA HIS A 36 14.05 0.99 0.88
C HIS A 36 13.50 0.02 1.94
N HIS A 37 14.11 -0.01 3.13
CA HIS A 37 13.70 -0.93 4.18
C HIS A 37 12.31 -0.59 4.73
N LEU A 38 12.03 0.69 4.98
CA LEU A 38 10.76 1.09 5.55
C LEU A 38 9.58 0.85 4.59
N ALA A 39 9.73 1.16 3.30
CA ALA A 39 8.69 0.87 2.31
C ALA A 39 8.46 -0.64 2.16
N GLY A 40 9.53 -1.46 2.20
CA GLY A 40 9.42 -2.92 2.20
C GLY A 40 8.71 -3.46 3.45
N ASP A 41 8.99 -2.90 4.63
CA ASP A 41 8.33 -3.25 5.89
C ASP A 41 6.84 -2.91 5.86
N LEU A 42 6.50 -1.74 5.34
CA LEU A 42 5.13 -1.29 5.15
C LEU A 42 4.38 -2.19 4.14
N ALA A 43 5.01 -2.60 3.04
CA ALA A 43 4.38 -3.50 2.06
C ALA A 43 4.00 -4.85 2.68
N ARG A 44 4.82 -5.36 3.62
CA ARG A 44 4.52 -6.61 4.32
C ARG A 44 3.21 -6.54 5.13
N TRP A 45 2.83 -5.39 5.66
CA TRP A 45 1.52 -5.24 6.32
C TRP A 45 0.38 -5.39 5.33
N SER A 46 0.43 -4.73 4.17
CA SER A 46 -0.61 -4.90 3.13
C SER A 46 -0.71 -6.35 2.65
N HIS A 47 0.41 -7.06 2.51
CA HIS A 47 0.40 -8.50 2.19
C HIS A 47 -0.26 -9.35 3.29
N GLN A 48 -0.03 -9.02 4.56
CA GLN A 48 -0.71 -9.69 5.68
C GLN A 48 -2.22 -9.38 5.67
N HIS A 49 -2.60 -8.16 5.31
CA HIS A 49 -3.99 -7.74 5.20
C HIS A 49 -4.72 -8.50 4.08
N VAL A 50 -4.11 -8.61 2.90
CA VAL A 50 -4.61 -9.41 1.76
C VAL A 50 -4.93 -10.84 2.19
N ARG A 51 -3.97 -11.50 2.85
CA ARG A 51 -4.14 -12.86 3.39
C ARG A 51 -5.30 -12.93 4.38
N ALA A 52 -5.38 -11.97 5.31
CA ALA A 52 -6.43 -11.95 6.32
C ALA A 52 -7.82 -11.67 5.74
N LEU A 53 -7.92 -10.82 4.73
CA LEU A 53 -9.15 -10.54 3.99
C LEU A 53 -9.61 -11.75 3.19
N ALA A 54 -8.70 -12.46 2.52
CA ALA A 54 -9.03 -13.69 1.82
C ALA A 54 -9.55 -14.79 2.76
N VAL A 55 -8.89 -14.96 3.92
CA VAL A 55 -9.34 -15.91 4.95
C VAL A 55 -10.71 -15.55 5.50
N THR A 56 -10.93 -14.28 5.84
CA THR A 56 -12.20 -13.79 6.37
C THR A 56 -13.31 -13.83 5.32
N GLY A 57 -12.99 -13.50 4.06
CA GLY A 57 -13.90 -13.46 2.93
C GLY A 57 -14.61 -14.79 2.67
N ARG A 58 -13.98 -15.94 2.98
CA ARG A 58 -14.62 -17.26 2.89
C ARG A 58 -15.90 -17.37 3.72
N ARG A 59 -15.95 -16.73 4.91
CA ARG A 59 -17.17 -16.67 5.75
C ARG A 59 -18.31 -15.91 5.09
N PHE A 60 -18.00 -15.04 4.13
CA PHE A 60 -18.94 -14.25 3.35
C PHE A 60 -19.19 -14.84 1.95
N GLY A 61 -18.72 -16.08 1.68
CA GLY A 61 -18.89 -16.77 0.40
C GLY A 61 -17.98 -16.23 -0.71
N LEU A 62 -16.88 -15.57 -0.37
CA LEU A 62 -15.89 -15.09 -1.33
C LEU A 62 -14.75 -16.11 -1.49
N ASP A 63 -14.23 -16.17 -2.72
CA ASP A 63 -13.01 -16.93 -3.06
C ASP A 63 -11.97 -15.93 -3.58
N LEU A 64 -11.26 -15.28 -2.64
CA LEU A 64 -10.21 -14.31 -2.93
C LEU A 64 -8.85 -14.98 -2.83
N ASP A 65 -7.92 -14.60 -3.70
CA ASP A 65 -6.55 -15.13 -3.66
C ASP A 65 -5.85 -14.71 -2.36
N PRO A 66 -5.42 -15.66 -1.51
CA PRO A 66 -4.65 -15.32 -0.32
C PRO A 66 -3.23 -14.88 -0.64
N GLU A 67 -2.69 -15.18 -1.83
CA GLU A 67 -1.34 -14.78 -2.18
C GLU A 67 -1.33 -13.34 -2.66
N PRO A 68 -0.53 -12.45 -2.03
CA PRO A 68 -0.41 -11.07 -2.49
C PRO A 68 0.13 -11.00 -3.91
N GLU A 69 -0.36 -10.04 -4.69
CA GLU A 69 0.21 -9.74 -5.98
C GLU A 69 1.66 -9.27 -5.80
N HIS A 70 2.60 -10.04 -6.33
CA HIS A 70 4.00 -9.66 -6.38
C HIS A 70 4.32 -9.14 -7.78
N ASP A 71 4.71 -7.87 -7.89
CA ASP A 71 5.26 -7.35 -9.13
C ASP A 71 6.70 -7.87 -9.32
N SER A 72 6.81 -9.14 -9.73
CA SER A 72 8.07 -9.78 -10.10
C SER A 72 8.71 -9.15 -11.35
N ALA A 73 7.93 -8.43 -12.15
CA ALA A 73 8.39 -7.79 -13.39
C ALA A 73 9.29 -6.57 -13.11
N LEU A 74 9.12 -5.88 -11.98
CA LEU A 74 9.95 -4.70 -11.68
C LEU A 74 11.38 -5.06 -11.24
N ARG A 75 11.57 -6.20 -10.57
CA ARG A 75 12.92 -6.70 -10.20
C ARG A 75 13.80 -6.99 -11.41
N ALA A 76 13.23 -7.22 -12.59
CA ALA A 76 13.96 -7.40 -13.84
C ALA A 76 14.35 -6.06 -14.50
N ALA A 77 13.49 -5.05 -14.46
CA ALA A 77 13.71 -3.76 -15.11
C ALA A 77 14.72 -2.86 -14.37
N VAL A 78 14.80 -2.95 -13.04
CA VAL A 78 15.69 -2.10 -12.21
C VAL A 78 17.18 -2.41 -12.45
N ARG A 79 17.54 -3.61 -12.92
CA ARG A 79 18.94 -3.97 -13.25
C ARG A 79 19.50 -3.24 -14.48
N GLN A 80 18.66 -2.61 -15.30
CA GLN A 80 19.07 -2.11 -16.62
C GLN A 80 19.32 -0.59 -16.70
N MET A 81 19.05 0.17 -15.63
CA MET A 81 19.11 1.64 -15.66
C MET A 81 20.39 2.21 -15.02
N GLY A 82 21.55 1.62 -15.34
CA GLY A 82 22.85 2.22 -15.02
C GLY A 82 23.32 3.13 -16.15
N SER A 83 23.64 4.38 -15.81
CA SER A 83 24.29 5.42 -16.65
C SER A 83 23.37 6.42 -17.37
N GLU A 84 23.30 7.65 -16.83
CA GLU A 84 23.27 8.98 -17.51
C GLU A 84 22.84 10.06 -16.49
N LEU A 85 23.78 10.91 -16.06
CA LEU A 85 23.87 11.32 -14.64
C LEU A 85 23.32 12.70 -14.21
N LEU A 86 22.58 13.46 -15.03
CA LEU A 86 21.97 14.72 -14.53
C LEU A 86 20.51 14.90 -14.98
N GLY A 87 20.20 14.69 -16.26
CA GLY A 87 18.81 14.78 -16.76
C GLY A 87 17.87 13.73 -16.18
N ARG A 88 18.37 12.51 -15.91
CA ARG A 88 17.56 11.43 -15.31
C ARG A 88 17.26 11.63 -13.82
N HIS A 89 18.09 12.40 -13.10
CA HIS A 89 17.95 12.57 -11.65
C HIS A 89 16.70 13.38 -11.29
N HIS A 90 16.44 14.50 -11.99
CA HIS A 90 15.23 15.29 -11.81
C HIS A 90 13.97 14.47 -12.15
N THR A 91 14.00 13.68 -13.21
CA THR A 91 12.90 12.76 -13.56
C THR A 91 12.68 11.71 -12.47
N ALA A 92 13.74 11.13 -11.91
CA ALA A 92 13.64 10.16 -10.82
C ALA A 92 13.06 10.77 -9.52
N ALA A 93 13.44 12.01 -9.20
CA ALA A 93 12.94 12.73 -8.03
C ALA A 93 11.44 13.06 -8.15
N LEU A 94 10.99 13.51 -9.32
CA LEU A 94 9.55 13.73 -9.60
C LEU A 94 8.76 12.41 -9.58
N LEU A 95 9.36 11.31 -10.06
CA LEU A 95 8.75 9.98 -9.96
C LEU A 95 8.55 9.55 -8.50
N LEU A 96 9.52 9.80 -7.61
CA LEU A 96 9.35 9.54 -6.17
C LEU A 96 8.17 10.33 -5.59
N LEU A 97 8.04 11.63 -5.89
CA LEU A 97 6.90 12.42 -5.42
C LEU A 97 5.57 11.87 -5.94
N ARG A 98 5.52 11.46 -7.22
CA ARG A 98 4.34 10.82 -7.81
C ARG A 98 3.99 9.52 -7.07
N ASP A 99 4.98 8.67 -6.83
CA ASP A 99 4.78 7.37 -6.19
C ASP A 99 4.31 7.54 -4.74
N LEU A 100 4.95 8.43 -3.97
CA LEU A 100 4.52 8.74 -2.60
C LEU A 100 3.10 9.34 -2.53
N ARG A 101 2.74 10.21 -3.49
CA ARG A 101 1.37 10.73 -3.61
C ARG A 101 0.38 9.60 -3.89
N ARG A 102 0.73 8.67 -4.78
CA ARG A 102 -0.10 7.50 -5.11
C ARG A 102 -0.30 6.62 -3.89
N ILE A 103 0.76 6.28 -3.16
CA ILE A 103 0.70 5.51 -1.91
C ILE A 103 -0.21 6.22 -0.89
N HIS A 104 -0.08 7.53 -0.72
CA HIS A 104 -0.91 8.27 0.23
C HIS A 104 -2.41 8.19 -0.12
N VAL A 105 -2.76 8.38 -1.39
CA VAL A 105 -4.16 8.31 -1.85
C VAL A 105 -4.72 6.88 -1.75
N LEU A 106 -3.95 5.87 -2.14
CA LEU A 106 -4.35 4.47 -2.03
C LEU A 106 -4.57 4.09 -0.56
N ALA A 107 -3.64 4.43 0.32
CA ALA A 107 -3.77 4.15 1.75
C ALA A 107 -4.95 4.87 2.39
N ALA A 108 -5.30 6.08 1.92
CA ALA A 108 -6.52 6.77 2.35
C ALA A 108 -7.78 6.02 1.91
N GLY A 109 -7.83 5.51 0.67
CA GLY A 109 -8.93 4.67 0.19
C GLY A 109 -9.09 3.39 1.02
N VAL A 110 -7.99 2.65 1.21
CA VAL A 110 -7.95 1.44 2.05
C VAL A 110 -8.38 1.74 3.49
N SER A 111 -8.00 2.90 4.05
CA SER A 111 -8.44 3.33 5.39
C SER A 111 -9.97 3.47 5.46
N VAL A 112 -10.60 4.03 4.43
CA VAL A 112 -12.06 4.15 4.38
C VAL A 112 -12.71 2.78 4.25
N ASP A 113 -12.15 1.86 3.46
CA ASP A 113 -12.66 0.49 3.36
C ASP A 113 -12.62 -0.23 4.72
N TRP A 114 -11.53 -0.06 5.49
CA TRP A 114 -11.44 -0.59 6.85
C TRP A 114 -12.47 0.02 7.80
N GLU A 115 -12.77 1.31 7.69
CA GLU A 115 -13.82 1.96 8.48
C GLU A 115 -15.20 1.38 8.17
N LEU A 116 -15.52 1.19 6.88
CA LEU A 116 -16.76 0.57 6.43
C LEU A 116 -16.90 -0.86 6.97
N LEU A 117 -15.82 -1.66 6.92
CA LEU A 117 -15.80 -3.00 7.48
C LEU A 117 -15.97 -2.99 9.00
N ALA A 118 -15.38 -2.03 9.71
CA ALA A 118 -15.53 -1.92 11.16
C ALA A 118 -16.97 -1.60 11.57
N GLN A 119 -17.63 -0.68 10.85
CA GLN A 119 -19.05 -0.34 11.07
C GLN A 119 -19.95 -1.54 10.75
N ALA A 120 -19.70 -2.25 9.65
CA ALA A 120 -20.44 -3.45 9.29
C ALA A 120 -20.28 -4.54 10.36
N ALA A 121 -19.05 -4.76 10.86
CA ALA A 121 -18.77 -5.72 11.93
C ALA A 121 -19.55 -5.40 13.21
N GLN A 122 -19.58 -4.11 13.62
CA GLN A 122 -20.34 -3.67 14.78
C GLN A 122 -21.85 -3.89 14.59
N ALA A 123 -22.40 -3.51 13.44
CA ALA A 123 -23.83 -3.68 13.13
C ALA A 123 -24.25 -5.16 13.13
N MET A 124 -23.38 -6.04 12.62
CA MET A 124 -23.60 -7.50 12.59
C MET A 124 -23.25 -8.20 13.90
N ARG A 125 -22.62 -7.51 14.86
CA ARG A 125 -22.02 -8.09 16.07
C ARG A 125 -20.98 -9.19 15.75
N ASP A 126 -20.23 -9.00 14.67
CA ASP A 126 -19.17 -9.91 14.24
C ASP A 126 -17.85 -9.54 14.94
N SER A 127 -17.56 -10.21 16.06
CA SER A 127 -16.35 -9.94 16.86
C SER A 127 -15.06 -10.22 16.10
N ASP A 128 -15.07 -11.19 15.18
CA ASP A 128 -13.88 -11.62 14.44
C ASP A 128 -13.52 -10.60 13.36
N LEU A 129 -14.53 -10.12 12.63
CA LEU A 129 -14.33 -9.05 11.63
C LEU A 129 -13.93 -7.74 12.33
N LEU A 130 -14.53 -7.41 13.47
CA LEU A 130 -14.15 -6.21 14.23
C LEU A 130 -12.72 -6.30 14.76
N ALA A 131 -12.31 -7.47 15.27
CA ALA A 131 -10.94 -7.67 15.72
C ALA A 131 -9.94 -7.57 14.55
N LEU A 132 -10.32 -8.00 13.35
CA LEU A 132 -9.50 -7.84 12.16
C LEU A 132 -9.30 -6.35 11.82
N THR A 133 -10.37 -5.57 11.74
CA THR A 133 -10.28 -4.14 11.41
C THR A 133 -9.46 -3.37 12.44
N GLN A 134 -9.62 -3.67 13.73
CA GLN A 134 -8.85 -3.05 14.81
C GLN A 134 -7.34 -3.33 14.74
N ARG A 135 -6.92 -4.44 14.13
CA ARG A 135 -5.49 -4.74 13.91
C ARG A 135 -4.96 -4.08 12.65
N CYS A 136 -5.68 -4.19 11.53
CA CYS A 136 -5.18 -3.79 10.21
C CYS A 136 -5.31 -2.28 9.95
N HIS A 137 -6.42 -1.65 10.37
CA HIS A 137 -6.67 -0.24 10.11
C HIS A 137 -5.57 0.69 10.66
N PRO A 138 -5.07 0.52 11.91
CA PRO A 138 -3.97 1.34 12.40
C PRO A 138 -2.67 1.19 11.60
N GLN A 139 -2.42 0.04 10.99
CA GLN A 139 -1.25 -0.20 10.14
C GLN A 139 -1.38 0.58 8.83
N THR A 140 -2.56 0.55 8.18
CA THR A 140 -2.84 1.39 7.00
C THR A 140 -2.68 2.88 7.30
N LEU A 141 -3.16 3.35 8.44
CA LEU A 141 -2.97 4.75 8.86
C LEU A 141 -1.49 5.11 9.04
N ARG A 142 -0.64 4.16 9.46
CA ARG A 142 0.82 4.37 9.54
C ARG A 142 1.44 4.48 8.14
N GLN A 143 1.05 3.62 7.20
CA GLN A 143 1.50 3.70 5.81
C GLN A 143 1.16 5.06 5.19
N MET A 144 -0.09 5.52 5.38
CA MET A 144 -0.56 6.82 4.89
C MET A 144 0.23 7.99 5.49
N ARG A 145 0.47 7.96 6.82
CA ARG A 145 1.26 9.00 7.51
C ARG A 145 2.70 9.02 7.04
N TRP A 146 3.32 7.87 6.86
CA TRP A 146 4.68 7.76 6.36
C TRP A 146 4.81 8.39 4.97
N ALA A 147 3.91 8.06 4.04
CA ALA A 147 3.94 8.62 2.69
C ALA A 147 3.81 10.15 2.69
N ASN A 148 2.90 10.69 3.51
CA ASN A 148 2.74 12.13 3.67
C ASN A 148 3.98 12.81 4.30
N ALA A 149 4.60 12.16 5.29
CA ALA A 149 5.82 12.67 5.91
C ALA A 149 6.97 12.72 4.90
N LYS A 150 7.19 11.65 4.14
CA LYS A 150 8.24 11.61 3.10
C LYS A 150 7.98 12.57 1.95
N LEU A 151 6.71 12.83 1.58
CA LEU A 151 6.36 13.91 0.65
C LEU A 151 6.79 15.27 1.18
N LYS A 152 6.48 15.57 2.45
CA LYS A 152 6.83 16.86 3.07
C LYS A 152 8.34 17.05 3.20
N GLU A 153 9.08 15.97 3.44
CA GLU A 153 10.53 15.96 3.51
C GLU A 153 11.17 16.22 2.13
N SER A 154 10.69 15.53 1.09
CA SER A 154 11.33 15.51 -0.23
C SER A 154 10.88 16.65 -1.15
N ALA A 155 9.61 17.07 -1.06
CA ALA A 155 9.03 18.01 -2.01
C ALA A 155 9.71 19.39 -2.10
N PRO A 156 10.14 20.05 -1.00
CA PRO A 156 10.70 21.40 -1.08
C PRO A 156 11.91 21.49 -2.02
N GLN A 157 12.84 20.54 -1.94
CA GLN A 157 14.03 20.52 -2.78
C GLN A 157 13.68 20.15 -4.23
N ILE A 158 12.83 19.15 -4.41
CA ILE A 158 12.51 18.62 -5.74
C ILE A 158 11.68 19.61 -6.57
N VAL A 159 10.73 20.31 -5.95
CA VAL A 159 9.82 21.25 -6.65
C VAL A 159 10.50 22.56 -6.99
N VAL A 160 11.44 23.03 -6.17
CA VAL A 160 12.14 24.32 -6.39
C VAL A 160 13.31 24.19 -7.36
N THR A 161 13.97 23.03 -7.38
CA THR A 161 15.16 22.77 -8.23
C THR A 161 14.81 21.98 -9.50
N GLY A 162 13.53 21.75 -9.77
CA GLY A 162 13.01 21.08 -10.98
C GLY A 162 12.95 21.97 -12.20
#